data_AF-A0A6C0F326-F1
#
_entry.id   AF-A0A6C0F326-F1
#
_cell.length_a   1.000
_cell.length_b   1.000
_cell.length_c   1.000
_cell.angle_alpha   90.00
_cell.angle_beta   90.00
_cell.angle_gamma   90.00
#
_symmetry.space_group_name_H-M   'P 1'
#
loop_
_entity.id
_entity.type
_entity.pdbx_description
1 polymer ?
#
loop_
_entity_poly.entity_id
_entity_poly.type
_entity_poly.pdbx_seq_one_letter_code
_entity_poly.pdbx_strand_id
1 'polypeptide(L)' 'MLWKLLFQAALFYFLLPGVLVRLPPGGSTMTVNLTHAVVFAVASKFLWSAMKGKLGK' A
#
# COMPACT_ATOMS: atom_id res chain seq x y z
N MET A 1 -4.67 0.77 18.47
CA MET A 1 -5.36 -0.12 17.49
C MET A 1 -6.07 0.66 16.39
N LEU A 2 -6.84 1.71 16.69
CA LEU A 2 -7.55 2.53 15.69
C LEU A 2 -6.64 3.14 14.61
N TRP A 3 -5.46 3.63 15.01
CA TRP A 3 -4.47 4.20 14.09
C TRP A 3 -3.96 3.20 13.04
N LYS A 4 -3.87 1.91 13.42
CA LYS A 4 -3.40 0.83 12.55
C LYS A 4 -4.45 0.48 11.48
N LEU A 5 -5.73 0.55 11.85
CA LEU A 5 -6.87 0.32 10.96
C LEU A 5 -7.07 1.47 9.97
N LEU A 6 -7.04 2.72 10.45
CA LEU A 6 -7.16 3.91 9.59
C LEU A 6 -6.04 3.95 8.55
N PHE A 7 -4.82 3.56 8.93
CA PHE A 7 -3.70 3.52 8.01
C PHE A 7 -3.82 2.38 6.98
N GLN A 8 -4.25 1.19 7.38
CA GLN A 8 -4.54 0.11 6.43
C GLN A 8 -5.64 0.53 5.44
N ALA A 9 -6.68 1.22 5.91
CA ALA A 9 -7.74 1.75 5.05
C ALA A 9 -7.20 2.79 4.05
N ALA A 10 -6.33 3.71 4.50
CA ALA A 10 -5.70 4.69 3.62
C ALA A 10 -4.75 4.05 2.59
N LEU A 11 -3.91 3.08 3.00
CA LEU A 11 -3.01 2.36 2.09
C LEU A 11 -3.80 1.53 1.07
N PHE A 12 -4.90 0.91 1.51
CA PHE A 12 -5.82 0.17 0.65
C PHE A 12 -6.49 1.10 -0.36
N TYR A 13 -6.99 2.25 0.09
CA TYR A 13 -7.61 3.26 -0.78
C TYR A 13 -6.63 3.83 -1.82
N PHE A 14 -5.39 4.13 -1.43
CA PHE A 14 -4.37 4.66 -2.34
C PHE A 14 -3.92 3.65 -3.40
N LEU A 15 -3.93 2.37 -3.05
CA LEU A 15 -3.44 1.29 -3.90
C LEU A 15 -4.57 0.50 -4.57
N LEU A 16 -5.81 0.94 -4.41
CA LEU A 16 -6.92 0.45 -5.21
C LEU A 16 -6.69 0.90 -6.66
N PRO A 17 -6.58 -0.06 -7.61
CA PRO A 17 -6.28 0.27 -9.00
C PRO A 17 -7.38 1.14 -9.60
N GLY A 18 -7.02 2.33 -10.04
CA GLY A 18 -7.96 3.29 -10.65
C GLY A 18 -8.63 4.27 -9.69
N VAL A 19 -8.29 4.28 -8.39
CA VAL A 19 -8.79 5.30 -7.45
C VAL A 19 -7.96 6.58 -7.52
N LEU A 20 -6.62 6.46 -7.41
CA LEU A 20 -5.70 7.60 -7.52
C LEU A 20 -4.75 7.45 -8.69
N VAL A 21 -4.24 6.23 -8.90
CA VAL A 21 -3.25 5.94 -9.93
C VAL A 21 -3.50 4.54 -10.50
N ARG A 22 -3.17 4.31 -11.77
CA ARG A 22 -3.22 3.01 -12.44
C ARG A 22 -1.84 2.65 -13.00
N LEU A 23 -1.10 1.80 -12.29
CA LEU A 23 0.18 1.24 -12.74
C LEU A 23 0.09 -0.25 -13.09
N PRO A 24 0.72 -0.69 -14.20
CA PRO A 24 1.18 0.14 -15.32
C PRO A 24 -0.01 0.67 -16.15
N PRO A 25 0.05 1.92 -16.67
CA PRO A 25 -1.01 2.46 -17.52
C PRO A 25 -1.12 1.65 -18.81
N GLY A 26 -2.35 1.29 -19.20
CA GLY A 26 -2.60 0.44 -20.38
C GLY A 26 -2.30 -1.06 -20.19
N GLY A 27 -1.83 -1.48 -19.01
CA GLY A 27 -1.61 -2.90 -18.70
C GLY A 27 -2.91 -3.69 -18.52
N SER A 28 -2.82 -5.01 -18.70
CA SER A 28 -3.93 -5.94 -18.42
C SER A 28 -4.39 -5.80 -16.97
N THR A 29 -5.68 -6.07 -16.72
CA THR A 29 -6.25 -6.01 -15.35
C THR A 29 -5.44 -6.86 -14.36
N MET A 30 -4.96 -8.02 -14.80
CA MET A 30 -4.12 -8.91 -13.98
C MET A 30 -2.76 -8.28 -13.66
N THR A 31 -2.09 -7.67 -14.64
CA THR A 31 -0.79 -6.98 -14.44
C THR A 31 -0.93 -5.78 -13.50
N VAL A 32 -2.01 -5.00 -13.66
CA VAL A 32 -2.28 -3.84 -12.80
C VAL A 32 -2.51 -4.29 -11.35
N ASN A 33 -3.33 -5.33 -11.14
CA ASN A 33 -3.61 -5.84 -9.80
C ASN A 33 -2.36 -6.40 -9.11
N LEU A 34 -1.53 -7.15 -9.83
CA LEU A 34 -0.26 -7.67 -9.31
C LEU A 34 0.71 -6.55 -8.95
N THR A 35 0.80 -5.52 -9.78
CA THR A 35 1.67 -4.36 -9.51
C THR A 35 1.25 -3.63 -8.24
N HIS A 36 -0.05 -3.40 -8.06
CA HIS A 36 -0.56 -2.76 -6.85
C HIS A 36 -0.38 -3.65 -5.61
N ALA A 37 -0.55 -4.97 -5.73
CA ALA A 37 -0.30 -5.91 -4.63
C ALA A 37 1.16 -5.89 -4.17
N VAL A 38 2.11 -5.86 -5.11
CA VAL A 38 3.54 -5.78 -4.80
C VAL A 38 3.88 -4.43 -4.16
N VAL A 39 3.40 -3.32 -4.71
CA VAL A 39 3.63 -1.98 -4.13
C VAL A 39 3.04 -1.89 -2.72
N PHE A 40 1.85 -2.44 -2.48
CA PHE A 40 1.23 -2.53 -1.16
C PHE A 40 2.10 -3.31 -0.17
N ALA A 41 2.56 -4.49 -0.56
CA ALA A 41 3.40 -5.33 0.29
C ALA A 41 4.73 -4.63 0.66
N VAL A 42 5.36 -3.96 -0.31
CA VAL A 42 6.60 -3.22 -0.09
C VAL A 42 6.37 -2.00 0.82
N ALA A 43 5.38 -1.16 0.50
CA ALA A 43 5.09 0.04 1.27
C ALA A 43 4.71 -0.29 2.73
N SER A 44 3.88 -1.31 2.93
CA SER A 44 3.49 -1.77 4.27
C SER A 44 4.69 -2.31 5.08
N LYS A 45 5.62 -3.03 4.45
CA LYS A 45 6.85 -3.52 5.10
C LYS A 45 7.77 -2.38 5.53
N PHE A 46 8.04 -1.42 4.64
CA PHE A 46 8.88 -0.26 4.95
C PHE A 46 8.28 0.58 6.07
N LEU A 47 6.98 0.81 6.03
CA LEU A 47 6.28 1.54 7.08
C LEU A 47 6.36 0.83 8.43
N TRP A 48 6.11 -0.49 8.48
CA TRP A 48 6.21 -1.24 9.73
C TRP A 48 7.64 -1.21 10.30
N SER A 49 8.64 -1.23 9.41
CA SER A 49 10.05 -1.03 9.79
C SER A 49 10.30 0.36 10.36
N ALA A 50 9.77 1.41 9.72
CA ALA A 50 9.91 2.79 10.16
C ALA A 50 9.18 3.06 11.49
N MET A 51 7.99 2.50 11.68
CA MET A 51 7.23 2.61 12.92
C MET A 51 7.90 1.88 14.07
N LYS A 52 8.46 0.68 13.86
CA LYS A 52 9.27 -0.01 14.89
C LYS A 52 10.50 0.80 15.30
N GLY A 53 11.13 1.51 14.36
CA GLY A 53 12.25 2.40 14.67
C GLY A 53 11.87 3.62 15.53
N LYS A 54 10.61 4.06 15.50
CA LYS A 54 10.09 5.17 16.32
C LYS A 54 9.45 4.74 17.65
N LEU A 55 9.06 3.48 17.80
CA LEU A 55 8.46 2.94 19.02
C LEU A 55 9.48 2.31 19.99
N GLY A 56 10.75 2.20 19.57
CA GLY A 56 11.85 1.67 20.37
C GLY A 56 12.74 2.73 21.05
N LYS A 57 12.23 3.95 21.25
CA LYS A 57 12.85 4.99 22.08
C LYS A 57 11.84 5.50 23.08
#